data_AF-A0A1Y1N2F4-F1
#
_entry.id   AF-A0A1Y1N2F4-F1
#
_cell.length_a   1.000
_cell.length_b   1.000
_cell.length_c   1.000
_cell.angle_alpha   90.00
_cell.angle_beta   90.00
_cell.angle_gamma   90.00
#
_symmetry.space_group_name_H-M   'P 1'
#
loop_
_entity.id
_entity.type
_entity.pdbx_description
1 polymer ?
#
loop_
_entity_poly.entity_id
_entity_poly.type
_entity_poly.pdbx_seq_one_letter_code
_entity_poly.pdbx_strand_id
1 'polypeptide(L)'
;MDANELSPSTSLASTSLKVLTPKRKYVAKNLRYSPKILDESDIDVSFSVSLQEKELLHDASDFPSPKPRKRKLISNDETPKTKKIKKLSRHVQVQSKLLATKRSQLSRLKKSKKKFIYRNIADTLKNVKYPSAKSKTLALMQMRNRKTTWTKDEKELAIYIFYTWPACYNAMRRQKIVLPGLSTVKKWIGQSNFCPGFNVDFLNQISIKAKAMRINEKIVVLCFDEMAKKADLEYS
;
A
#
# COMPACT_ATOMS: atom_id res chain seq x y z
N MET A 1 12.37 31.77 -71.32
CA MET A 1 12.53 32.67 -70.18
C MET A 1 11.77 32.04 -69.01
N ASP A 2 12.22 30.86 -68.57
CA ASP A 2 13.34 30.65 -67.62
C ASP A 2 12.93 31.24 -66.26
N ALA A 3 12.97 30.57 -65.11
CA ALA A 3 13.48 29.28 -64.64
C ALA A 3 12.66 28.97 -63.35
N ASN A 4 12.22 27.74 -63.11
CA ASN A 4 12.92 26.76 -62.27
C ASN A 4 13.22 27.24 -60.83
N GLU A 5 12.33 26.96 -59.87
CA GLU A 5 12.74 26.74 -58.47
C GLU A 5 12.03 25.50 -57.92
N LEU A 6 12.80 24.40 -57.90
CA LEU A 6 12.48 23.13 -57.28
C LEU A 6 12.54 23.26 -55.76
N SER A 7 11.47 22.82 -55.09
CA SER A 7 11.46 22.58 -53.65
C SER A 7 12.15 21.24 -53.32
N PRO A 8 13.05 21.17 -52.32
CA PRO A 8 13.77 19.94 -52.01
C PRO A 8 12.91 18.97 -51.16
N SER A 9 12.90 17.72 -51.62
CA SER A 9 12.40 16.54 -50.92
C SER A 9 13.11 16.34 -49.58
N THR A 10 12.38 16.42 -48.47
CA THR A 10 12.88 15.99 -47.16
C THR A 10 12.63 14.49 -46.98
N SER A 11 13.73 13.75 -47.00
CA SER A 11 13.83 12.32 -46.74
C SER A 11 13.28 11.94 -45.36
N LEU A 12 12.37 10.97 -45.32
CA LEU A 12 11.94 10.26 -44.12
C LEU A 12 13.14 9.57 -43.46
N ALA A 13 13.64 10.13 -42.36
CA ALA A 13 14.62 9.45 -41.52
C ALA A 13 13.96 8.24 -40.84
N SER A 14 14.44 7.03 -41.16
CA SER A 14 13.99 5.78 -40.57
C SER A 14 14.39 5.72 -39.09
N THR A 15 13.46 6.01 -38.19
CA THR A 15 13.65 5.85 -36.76
C THR A 15 13.65 4.36 -36.43
N SER A 16 14.81 3.79 -36.11
CA SER A 16 14.94 2.40 -35.65
C SER A 16 14.08 2.17 -34.40
N LEU A 17 13.15 1.21 -34.46
CA LEU A 17 12.31 0.79 -33.34
C LEU A 17 13.19 0.25 -32.19
N LYS A 18 13.37 1.03 -31.13
CA LYS A 18 13.94 0.55 -29.86
C LYS A 18 12.89 -0.26 -29.12
N VAL A 19 13.00 -1.59 -29.21
CA VAL A 19 12.18 -2.52 -28.42
C VAL A 19 12.56 -2.38 -26.95
N LEU A 20 11.71 -1.71 -26.18
CA LEU A 20 11.84 -1.58 -24.72
C LEU A 20 11.34 -2.87 -24.06
N THR A 21 12.21 -3.88 -23.94
CA THR A 21 11.92 -5.00 -23.04
C THR A 21 12.15 -4.57 -21.59
N PRO A 22 11.21 -4.85 -20.66
CA PRO A 22 11.42 -4.58 -19.25
C PRO A 22 12.62 -5.36 -18.74
N LYS A 23 13.64 -4.67 -18.22
CA LYS A 23 14.74 -5.32 -17.47
C LYS A 23 14.17 -5.88 -16.17
N ARG A 24 13.64 -7.11 -16.21
CA ARG A 24 13.31 -7.90 -15.01
C ARG A 24 14.60 -8.11 -14.22
N LYS A 25 14.78 -7.34 -13.14
CA LYS A 25 15.75 -7.68 -12.11
C LYS A 25 15.20 -8.87 -11.34
N TYR A 26 15.69 -10.07 -11.66
CA TYR A 26 15.44 -11.24 -10.84
C TYR A 26 16.08 -10.99 -9.47
N VAL A 27 15.26 -10.84 -8.44
CA VAL A 27 15.72 -10.97 -7.06
C VAL A 27 16.02 -12.45 -6.88
N ALA A 28 17.29 -12.80 -6.65
CA ALA A 28 17.69 -14.13 -6.24
C ALA A 28 16.94 -14.47 -4.94
N LYS A 29 15.81 -15.19 -5.06
CA LYS A 29 15.20 -15.86 -3.93
C LYS A 29 16.17 -16.97 -3.57
N ASN A 30 16.71 -16.91 -2.35
CA ASN A 30 17.38 -18.05 -1.73
C ASN A 30 16.38 -19.22 -1.73
N LEU A 31 16.45 -20.06 -2.76
CA LEU A 31 15.78 -21.35 -2.82
C LEU A 31 16.41 -22.18 -1.71
N ARG A 32 15.74 -22.23 -0.56
CA ARG A 32 15.93 -23.35 0.35
C ARG A 32 15.45 -24.57 -0.41
N TYR A 33 16.40 -25.34 -0.89
CA TYR A 33 16.18 -26.65 -1.46
C TYR A 33 15.55 -27.53 -0.37
N SER A 34 14.25 -27.76 -0.47
CA SER A 34 13.60 -28.91 0.15
C SER A 34 13.66 -30.03 -0.89
N PRO A 35 14.25 -31.20 -0.59
CA PRO A 35 14.23 -32.31 -1.53
C PRO A 35 12.78 -32.67 -1.84
N LYS A 36 12.42 -32.62 -3.12
CA LYS A 36 11.24 -33.31 -3.62
C LYS A 36 11.49 -34.80 -3.41
N ILE A 37 10.59 -35.45 -2.70
CA ILE A 37 10.43 -36.90 -2.75
C ILE A 37 10.03 -37.18 -4.20
N LEU A 38 10.80 -38.02 -4.89
CA LEU A 38 10.38 -38.58 -6.17
C LEU A 38 9.21 -39.51 -5.88
N ASP A 39 8.03 -39.16 -6.38
CA ASP A 39 6.93 -40.09 -6.54
C ASP A 39 7.37 -41.13 -7.58
N GLU A 40 7.49 -42.39 -7.16
CA GLU A 40 7.50 -43.55 -8.05
C GLU A 40 6.10 -43.73 -8.62
N SER A 41 5.78 -42.98 -9.66
CA SER A 41 4.64 -43.27 -10.52
C SER A 41 5.07 -43.04 -11.95
N ASP A 42 5.73 -44.03 -12.53
CA ASP A 42 5.82 -44.26 -13.98
C ASP A 42 6.40 -45.67 -14.20
N ILE A 43 5.66 -46.70 -13.78
CA ILE A 43 5.74 -48.04 -14.36
C ILE A 43 4.29 -48.53 -14.53
N ASP A 44 3.77 -48.31 -15.74
CA ASP A 44 2.51 -48.88 -16.18
C ASP A 44 2.81 -50.30 -16.70
N VAL A 45 2.59 -51.30 -15.85
CA VAL A 45 2.58 -52.71 -16.24
C VAL A 45 1.23 -53.27 -15.79
N SER A 46 0.32 -53.38 -16.75
CA SER A 46 -0.98 -54.01 -16.56
C SER A 46 -0.78 -55.51 -16.28
N PHE A 47 -0.87 -55.91 -15.02
CA PHE A 47 -1.02 -57.32 -14.63
C PHE A 47 -2.40 -57.49 -14.01
N SER A 48 -3.30 -58.19 -14.71
CA SER A 48 -4.64 -58.49 -14.21
C SER A 48 -4.55 -59.59 -13.15
N VAL A 49 -4.38 -59.17 -11.90
CA VAL A 49 -4.35 -60.05 -10.71
C VAL A 49 -5.78 -60.47 -10.34
N SER A 50 -5.98 -61.75 -10.05
CA SER A 50 -7.27 -62.35 -9.69
C SER A 50 -7.83 -61.79 -8.37
N LEU A 51 -9.15 -61.83 -8.18
CA LEU A 51 -9.83 -61.28 -6.99
C LEU A 51 -9.34 -61.89 -5.66
N GLN A 52 -8.90 -63.16 -5.66
CA GLN A 52 -8.35 -63.84 -4.48
C GLN A 52 -6.94 -63.36 -4.11
N GLU A 53 -6.11 -63.00 -5.10
CA GLU A 53 -4.77 -62.45 -4.82
C GLU A 53 -4.84 -61.01 -4.28
N LYS A 54 -5.90 -60.26 -4.59
CA LYS A 54 -6.13 -58.92 -4.03
C LYS A 54 -6.53 -58.96 -2.56
N GLU A 55 -7.30 -59.97 -2.15
CA GLU A 55 -7.66 -60.19 -0.74
C GLU A 55 -6.42 -60.55 0.10
N LEU A 56 -5.56 -61.41 -0.43
CA LEU A 56 -4.35 -61.86 0.27
C LEU A 56 -3.29 -60.74 0.39
N LEU A 57 -3.25 -59.80 -0.56
CA LEU A 57 -2.42 -58.59 -0.47
C LEU A 57 -3.00 -57.53 0.47
N HIS A 58 -4.33 -57.47 0.62
CA HIS A 58 -4.99 -56.59 1.57
C HIS A 58 -4.68 -57.00 3.03
N ASP A 59 -4.69 -58.29 3.34
CA ASP A 59 -4.33 -58.83 4.66
C ASP A 59 -2.84 -58.64 5.01
N ALA A 60 -1.95 -58.57 4.01
CA ALA A 60 -0.54 -58.28 4.24
C ALA A 60 -0.26 -56.79 4.54
N SER A 61 -1.20 -55.89 4.22
CA SER A 61 -1.03 -54.44 4.38
C SER A 61 -1.39 -53.91 5.78
N ASP A 62 -2.03 -54.74 6.61
CA ASP A 62 -2.45 -54.39 7.98
C ASP A 62 -1.40 -54.71 9.07
N PHE A 63 -0.22 -55.21 8.70
CA PHE A 63 0.87 -55.38 9.65
C PHE A 63 1.59 -54.05 9.90
N PRO A 64 1.72 -53.59 11.17
CA PRO A 64 2.46 -52.37 11.46
C PRO A 64 3.94 -52.58 11.10
N SER A 65 4.37 -52.01 9.98
CA SER A 65 5.76 -52.04 9.53
C SER A 65 6.68 -51.63 10.69
N PRO A 66 7.70 -52.43 11.06
CA PRO A 66 8.66 -52.06 12.09
C PRO A 66 9.32 -50.75 11.69
N LYS A 67 8.98 -49.65 12.38
CA LYS A 67 9.66 -48.37 12.18
C LYS A 67 11.15 -48.63 12.42
N PRO A 68 12.05 -48.37 11.46
CA PRO A 68 13.47 -48.56 11.70
C PRO A 68 13.84 -47.71 12.90
N ARG A 69 14.17 -48.36 14.03
CA ARG A 69 14.73 -47.69 15.19
C ARG A 69 16.00 -47.02 14.69
N LYS A 70 15.97 -45.69 14.52
CA LYS A 70 17.18 -44.89 14.29
C LYS A 70 18.11 -45.22 15.45
N ARG A 71 19.08 -46.11 15.22
CA ARG A 71 20.17 -46.36 16.16
C ARG A 71 20.83 -45.00 16.35
N LYS A 72 20.66 -44.38 17.52
CA LYS A 72 21.51 -43.27 17.92
C LYS A 72 22.92 -43.84 17.88
N LEU A 73 23.74 -43.40 16.94
CA LEU A 73 25.19 -43.59 17.01
C LEU A 73 25.64 -42.93 18.31
N ILE A 74 25.80 -43.74 19.36
CA ILE A 74 26.42 -43.31 20.60
C ILE A 74 27.92 -43.34 20.32
N SER A 75 28.46 -42.26 19.76
CA SER A 75 29.90 -42.03 19.72
C SER A 75 30.36 -41.65 21.13
N ASN A 76 30.88 -42.60 21.88
CA ASN A 76 31.33 -42.40 23.27
C ASN A 76 32.76 -41.82 23.40
N ASP A 77 33.38 -41.36 22.30
CA ASP A 77 34.74 -40.79 22.37
C ASP A 77 34.74 -39.32 22.82
N GLU A 78 34.36 -39.09 24.08
CA GLU A 78 34.59 -37.82 24.75
C GLU A 78 36.06 -37.68 25.18
N THR A 79 36.95 -37.46 24.20
CA THR A 79 38.30 -36.96 24.48
C THR A 79 38.23 -35.62 25.26
N PRO A 80 39.21 -35.29 26.12
CA PRO A 80 39.22 -34.02 26.85
C PRO A 80 39.17 -32.79 25.92
N LYS A 81 39.61 -32.94 24.67
CA LYS A 81 39.48 -31.92 23.60
C LYS A 81 38.05 -31.78 23.10
N THR A 82 37.31 -32.86 22.86
CA THR A 82 35.90 -32.79 22.41
C THR A 82 34.97 -32.24 23.50
N LYS A 83 35.25 -32.51 24.79
CA LYS A 83 34.54 -31.88 25.92
C LYS A 83 34.71 -30.36 25.93
N LYS A 84 35.93 -29.85 25.71
CA LYS A 84 36.22 -28.40 25.61
C LYS A 84 35.49 -27.76 24.42
N ILE A 85 35.52 -28.39 23.25
CA ILE A 85 34.83 -27.91 22.03
C ILE A 85 33.31 -27.86 22.25
N LYS A 86 32.72 -28.90 22.86
CA LYS A 86 31.29 -28.96 23.18
C LYS A 86 30.88 -27.87 24.19
N LYS A 87 31.73 -27.58 25.18
CA LYS A 87 31.53 -26.48 26.15
C LYS A 87 31.58 -25.12 25.46
N LEU A 88 32.55 -24.90 24.56
CA LEU A 88 32.67 -23.66 23.80
C LEU A 88 31.50 -23.46 22.84
N SER A 89 31.09 -24.51 22.10
CA SER A 89 29.91 -24.52 21.23
C SER A 89 28.63 -24.13 21.98
N ARG A 90 28.41 -24.71 23.17
CA ARG A 90 27.30 -24.32 24.05
C ARG A 90 27.39 -22.85 24.45
N HIS A 91 28.59 -22.37 24.78
CA HIS A 91 28.80 -20.97 25.16
C HIS A 91 28.47 -20.00 24.00
N VAL A 92 28.93 -20.30 22.79
CA VAL A 92 28.58 -19.55 21.56
C VAL A 92 27.07 -19.60 21.29
N GLN A 93 26.43 -20.75 21.50
CA GLN A 93 24.98 -20.89 21.34
C GLN A 93 24.19 -20.05 22.37
N VAL A 94 24.65 -20.01 23.62
CA VAL A 94 24.05 -19.17 24.67
C VAL A 94 24.25 -17.69 24.36
N GLN A 95 25.45 -17.28 23.97
CA GLN A 95 25.75 -15.89 23.60
C GLN A 95 24.96 -15.42 22.37
N SER A 96 24.79 -16.26 21.35
CA SER A 96 23.99 -15.92 20.17
C SER A 96 22.50 -15.75 20.52
N LYS A 97 21.96 -16.59 21.41
CA LYS A 97 20.60 -16.41 21.96
C LYS A 97 20.48 -15.11 22.75
N LEU A 98 21.45 -14.79 23.60
CA LEU A 98 21.48 -13.54 24.37
C LEU A 98 21.50 -12.32 23.44
N LEU A 99 22.34 -12.34 22.40
CA LEU A 99 22.40 -11.29 21.39
C LEU A 99 21.08 -11.12 20.65
N ALA A 100 20.40 -12.23 20.28
CA ALA A 100 19.08 -12.17 19.66
C ALA A 100 18.05 -11.49 20.57
N THR A 101 18.05 -11.82 21.86
CA THR A 101 17.18 -11.19 22.86
C THR A 101 17.48 -9.70 23.02
N LYS A 102 18.76 -9.32 23.14
CA LYS A 102 19.18 -7.91 23.25
C LYS A 102 18.81 -7.11 21.98
N ARG A 103 18.99 -7.70 20.79
CA ARG A 103 18.56 -7.09 19.51
C ARG A 103 17.04 -6.89 19.46
N SER A 104 16.26 -7.85 19.96
CA SER A 104 14.80 -7.73 20.08
C SER A 104 14.40 -6.60 21.04
N GLN A 105 15.02 -6.53 22.22
CA GLN A 105 14.81 -5.45 23.19
C GLN A 105 15.16 -4.09 22.59
N LEU A 106 16.30 -3.97 21.91
CA LEU A 106 16.71 -2.74 21.23
C LEU A 106 15.70 -2.33 20.16
N SER A 107 15.18 -3.28 19.37
CA SER A 107 14.15 -3.02 18.36
C SER A 107 12.85 -2.49 18.98
N ARG A 108 12.41 -3.08 20.10
CA ARG A 108 11.24 -2.61 20.86
C ARG A 108 11.46 -1.20 21.42
N LEU A 109 12.62 -0.95 22.02
CA LEU A 109 12.96 0.37 22.57
C LEU A 109 13.05 1.44 21.49
N LYS A 110 13.69 1.15 20.35
CA LYS A 110 13.74 2.05 19.18
C LYS A 110 12.34 2.42 18.68
N LYS A 111 11.43 1.42 18.59
CA LYS A 111 10.02 1.67 18.22
C LYS A 111 9.29 2.53 19.26
N SER A 112 9.51 2.27 20.56
CA SER A 112 8.91 3.05 21.65
C SER A 112 9.39 4.50 21.63
N LYS A 113 10.71 4.74 21.54
CA LYS A 113 11.30 6.08 21.43
C LYS A 113 10.72 6.86 20.26
N LYS A 114 10.61 6.24 19.09
CA LYS A 114 10.00 6.87 17.90
C LYS A 114 8.56 7.30 18.20
N LYS A 115 7.72 6.42 18.75
CA LYS A 115 6.34 6.76 19.13
C LYS A 115 6.27 7.90 20.14
N PHE A 116 7.14 7.90 21.15
CA PHE A 116 7.20 8.97 22.16
C PHE A 116 7.50 10.32 21.53
N ILE A 117 8.50 10.40 20.64
CA ILE A 117 8.86 11.63 19.92
C ILE A 117 7.66 12.15 19.11
N TYR A 118 6.98 11.29 18.33
CA TYR A 118 5.82 11.73 17.56
C TYR A 118 4.66 12.24 18.41
N ARG A 119 4.41 11.62 19.58
CA ARG A 119 3.38 12.09 20.50
C ARG A 119 3.74 13.47 21.06
N ASN A 120 4.96 13.63 21.55
CA ASN A 120 5.42 14.90 22.10
C ASN A 120 5.38 16.03 21.05
N ILE A 121 5.81 15.75 19.82
CA ILE A 121 5.69 16.70 18.71
C ILE A 121 4.23 17.00 18.38
N ALA A 122 3.34 16.00 18.36
CA ALA A 122 1.93 16.23 18.10
C ALA A 122 1.27 17.10 19.18
N ASP A 123 1.63 16.90 20.45
CA ASP A 123 1.07 17.66 21.57
C ASP A 123 1.61 19.09 21.61
N THR A 124 2.90 19.29 21.34
CA THR A 124 3.46 20.64 21.15
C THR A 124 2.81 21.36 19.98
N LEU A 125 2.63 20.67 18.84
CA LEU A 125 2.02 21.23 17.63
C LEU A 125 0.57 21.65 17.86
N LYS A 126 -0.20 21.00 18.74
CA LYS A 126 -1.56 21.44 19.09
C LYS A 126 -1.58 22.78 19.82
N ASN A 127 -0.53 23.09 20.58
CA ASN A 127 -0.43 24.27 21.45
C ASN A 127 0.22 25.48 20.75
N VAL A 128 0.82 25.27 19.57
CA VAL A 128 1.38 26.36 18.76
C VAL A 128 0.27 27.31 18.29
N LYS A 129 0.54 28.61 18.29
CA LYS A 129 -0.35 29.61 17.69
C LYS A 129 -0.21 29.57 16.17
N TYR A 130 -1.33 29.39 15.48
CA TYR A 130 -1.38 29.35 14.02
C TYR A 130 -2.02 30.62 13.45
N PRO A 131 -1.53 31.13 12.31
CA PRO A 131 -2.17 32.27 11.63
C PRO A 131 -3.60 31.97 11.16
N SER A 132 -3.89 30.71 10.81
CA SER A 132 -5.22 30.30 10.35
C SER A 132 -5.57 28.88 10.76
N ALA A 133 -6.88 28.59 10.87
CA ALA A 133 -7.37 27.24 11.13
C ALA A 133 -6.89 26.24 10.07
N LYS A 134 -6.89 26.64 8.79
CA LYS A 134 -6.40 25.81 7.68
C LYS A 134 -4.91 25.47 7.82
N SER A 135 -4.08 26.43 8.23
CA SER A 135 -2.65 26.17 8.46
C SER A 135 -2.40 25.20 9.63
N LYS A 136 -3.20 25.31 10.71
CA LYS A 136 -3.20 24.35 11.82
C LYS A 136 -3.55 22.95 11.33
N THR A 137 -4.64 22.81 10.58
CA THR A 137 -5.07 21.53 10.02
C THR A 137 -4.00 20.92 9.11
N LEU A 138 -3.39 21.71 8.22
CA LEU A 138 -2.33 21.22 7.34
C LEU A 138 -1.12 20.68 8.11
N ALA A 139 -0.70 21.39 9.16
CA ALA A 139 0.42 20.97 10.01
C ALA A 139 0.08 19.68 10.77
N LEU A 140 -1.11 19.59 11.37
CA LEU A 140 -1.57 18.40 12.07
C LEU A 140 -1.68 17.19 11.13
N MET A 141 -2.12 17.38 9.88
CA MET A 141 -2.16 16.33 8.86
C MET A 141 -0.80 15.70 8.61
N GLN A 142 0.30 16.45 8.71
CA GLN A 142 1.65 15.91 8.49
C GLN A 142 2.10 14.95 9.60
N MET A 143 1.58 15.13 10.82
CA MET A 143 1.87 14.27 11.96
C MET A 143 0.96 13.05 12.05
N ARG A 144 0.02 12.94 11.12
CA ARG A 144 -0.99 11.88 11.07
C ARG A 144 -0.38 10.53 10.72
N ASN A 145 -0.91 9.47 11.35
CA ASN A 145 -0.66 8.10 10.90
C ASN A 145 -1.47 7.83 9.62
N ARG A 146 -0.84 7.26 8.59
CA ARG A 146 -1.50 7.00 7.29
C ARG A 146 -2.74 6.09 7.35
N LYS A 147 -2.93 5.34 8.44
CA LYS A 147 -4.01 4.37 8.63
C LYS A 147 -5.25 4.93 9.35
N THR A 148 -5.23 6.18 9.81
CA THR A 148 -6.39 6.76 10.51
C THR A 148 -7.42 7.29 9.53
N THR A 149 -8.66 7.42 10.00
CA THR A 149 -9.71 8.14 9.28
C THR A 149 -9.37 9.63 9.19
N TRP A 150 -9.92 10.31 8.18
CA TRP A 150 -9.75 11.74 7.98
C TRP A 150 -10.82 12.51 8.75
N THR A 151 -10.44 13.55 9.48
CA THR A 151 -11.37 14.42 10.20
C THR A 151 -12.12 15.35 9.25
N LYS A 152 -13.20 15.99 9.72
CA LYS A 152 -13.99 16.92 8.89
C LYS A 152 -13.12 18.09 8.38
N ASP A 153 -12.37 18.73 9.26
CA ASP A 153 -11.47 19.85 8.90
C ASP A 153 -10.42 19.43 7.86
N GLU A 154 -9.87 18.21 7.99
CA GLU A 154 -8.90 17.67 7.03
C GLU A 154 -9.53 17.44 5.65
N LYS A 155 -10.77 16.94 5.63
CA LYS A 155 -11.54 16.74 4.38
C LYS A 155 -11.82 18.08 3.72
N GLU A 156 -12.32 19.05 4.47
CA GLU A 156 -12.64 20.39 3.98
C GLU A 156 -11.39 21.08 3.42
N LEU A 157 -10.26 21.02 4.12
CA LEU A 157 -9.00 21.56 3.63
C LEU A 157 -8.54 20.87 2.34
N ALA A 158 -8.63 19.54 2.27
CA ALA A 158 -8.22 18.79 1.09
C ALA A 158 -9.11 19.10 -0.12
N ILE A 159 -10.42 19.18 0.07
CA ILE A 159 -11.40 19.56 -0.95
C ILE A 159 -11.13 21.01 -1.40
N TYR A 160 -10.91 21.93 -0.46
CA TYR A 160 -10.59 23.31 -0.75
C TYR A 160 -9.37 23.45 -1.65
N ILE A 161 -8.24 22.81 -1.30
CA ILE A 161 -7.00 22.86 -2.12
C ILE A 161 -7.23 22.21 -3.49
N PHE A 162 -8.00 21.13 -3.54
CA PHE A 162 -8.30 20.42 -4.79
C PHE A 162 -9.11 21.29 -5.76
N TYR A 163 -10.12 22.02 -5.28
CA TYR A 163 -10.92 22.91 -6.11
C TYR A 163 -10.18 24.20 -6.51
N THR A 164 -9.40 24.79 -5.60
CA THR A 164 -8.67 26.03 -5.92
C THR A 164 -7.51 25.77 -6.86
N TRP A 165 -6.68 24.75 -6.57
CA TRP A 165 -5.44 24.49 -7.32
C TRP A 165 -5.19 22.98 -7.50
N PRO A 166 -5.88 22.32 -8.45
CA PRO A 166 -5.74 20.88 -8.70
C PRO A 166 -4.30 20.44 -9.02
N ALA A 167 -3.56 21.26 -9.77
CA ALA A 167 -2.16 21.01 -10.10
C ALA A 167 -1.25 21.07 -8.87
N CYS A 168 -1.47 22.06 -8.00
CA CYS A 168 -0.76 22.21 -6.74
C CYS A 168 -1.03 21.01 -5.82
N TYR A 169 -2.29 20.58 -5.69
CA TYR A 169 -2.64 19.40 -4.91
C TYR A 169 -1.82 18.17 -5.33
N ASN A 170 -1.69 17.94 -6.65
CA ASN A 170 -0.88 16.84 -7.18
C ASN A 170 0.62 17.04 -6.92
N ALA A 171 1.15 18.25 -7.07
CA ALA A 171 2.54 18.55 -6.77
C ALA A 171 2.88 18.30 -5.29
N MET A 172 2.05 18.78 -4.36
CA MET A 172 2.20 18.56 -2.92
C MET A 172 2.25 17.06 -2.58
N ARG A 173 1.37 16.25 -3.19
CA ARG A 173 1.41 14.79 -3.00
C ARG A 173 2.70 14.16 -3.51
N ARG A 174 3.22 14.61 -4.67
CA ARG A 174 4.51 14.13 -5.21
C ARG A 174 5.67 14.46 -4.27
N GLN A 175 5.63 15.63 -3.64
CA GLN A 175 6.56 16.05 -2.59
C GLN A 175 6.39 15.31 -1.25
N LYS A 176 5.55 14.28 -1.20
CA LYS A 176 5.26 13.42 -0.03
C LYS A 176 4.60 14.15 1.15
N ILE A 177 3.95 15.29 0.89
CA ILE A 177 3.03 15.91 1.85
C ILE A 177 1.86 14.94 2.09
N VAL A 178 1.50 14.76 3.36
CA VAL A 178 0.41 13.88 3.79
C VAL A 178 -0.92 14.52 3.42
N LEU A 179 -1.48 14.07 2.30
CA LEU A 179 -2.80 14.45 1.80
C LEU A 179 -3.61 13.19 1.43
N PRO A 180 -4.95 13.28 1.39
CA PRO A 180 -5.80 12.21 0.87
C PRO A 180 -5.44 11.81 -0.58
N GLY A 181 -5.82 10.59 -0.98
CA GLY A 181 -5.70 10.19 -2.38
C GLY A 181 -6.71 10.94 -3.25
N LEU A 182 -6.40 11.17 -4.53
CA LEU A 182 -7.35 11.82 -5.46
C LEU A 182 -8.69 11.08 -5.49
N SER A 183 -8.67 9.75 -5.56
CA SER A 183 -9.87 8.92 -5.56
C SER A 183 -10.69 9.14 -4.29
N THR A 184 -10.03 9.35 -3.15
CA THR A 184 -10.68 9.65 -1.88
C THR A 184 -11.36 11.02 -1.90
N VAL A 185 -10.67 12.06 -2.38
CA VAL A 185 -11.24 13.41 -2.49
C VAL A 185 -12.41 13.42 -3.47
N LYS A 186 -12.24 12.82 -4.65
CA LYS A 186 -13.31 12.67 -5.64
C LYS A 186 -14.51 11.92 -5.08
N LYS A 187 -14.29 10.88 -4.28
CA LYS A 187 -15.37 10.18 -3.58
C LYS A 187 -16.10 11.08 -2.60
N TRP A 188 -15.40 11.88 -1.80
CA TRP A 188 -16.06 12.83 -0.88
C TRP A 188 -16.86 13.89 -1.61
N ILE A 189 -16.35 14.37 -2.74
CA ILE A 189 -17.08 15.30 -3.61
C ILE A 189 -18.32 14.62 -4.18
N GLY A 190 -18.19 13.42 -4.73
CA GLY A 190 -19.31 12.66 -5.31
C GLY A 190 -20.35 12.19 -4.28
N GLN A 191 -20.06 12.27 -2.98
CA GLN A 191 -21.05 12.04 -1.92
C GLN A 191 -21.99 13.23 -1.73
N SER A 192 -21.71 14.39 -2.32
CA SER A 192 -22.65 15.50 -2.29
C SER A 192 -23.73 15.28 -3.36
N ASN A 193 -24.97 15.12 -2.89
CA ASN A 193 -26.13 14.98 -3.75
C ASN A 193 -26.54 16.36 -4.24
N PHE A 194 -26.26 16.66 -5.51
CA PHE A 194 -26.77 17.85 -6.17
C PHE A 194 -28.10 17.50 -6.84
N CYS A 195 -29.18 18.05 -6.33
CA CYS A 195 -30.50 17.94 -6.93
C CYS A 195 -30.80 19.20 -7.75
N PRO A 196 -31.49 19.09 -8.90
CA PRO A 196 -32.02 20.24 -9.60
C PRO A 196 -33.05 20.97 -8.73
N GLY A 197 -33.21 22.28 -8.96
CA GLY A 197 -34.13 23.14 -8.22
C GLY A 197 -33.44 23.99 -7.16
N PHE A 198 -34.19 24.38 -6.12
CA PHE A 198 -33.70 25.29 -5.10
C PHE A 198 -33.04 24.55 -3.93
N ASN A 199 -31.84 24.99 -3.57
CA ASN A 199 -31.17 24.53 -2.37
C ASN A 199 -31.69 25.29 -1.14
N VAL A 200 -32.54 24.65 -0.35
CA VAL A 200 -33.17 25.23 0.84
C VAL A 200 -32.13 25.63 1.89
N ASP A 201 -31.07 24.82 2.08
CA ASP A 201 -30.01 25.13 3.03
C ASP A 201 -29.25 26.41 2.65
N PHE A 202 -29.01 26.59 1.35
CA PHE A 202 -28.38 27.80 0.83
C PHE A 202 -29.28 29.04 1.00
N LEU A 203 -30.58 28.91 0.70
CA LEU A 203 -31.55 30.00 0.94
C LEU A 203 -31.67 30.35 2.43
N ASN A 204 -31.60 29.36 3.31
CA ASN A 204 -31.57 29.57 4.75
C ASN A 204 -30.32 30.35 5.19
N GLN A 205 -29.16 30.04 4.64
CA GLN A 205 -27.93 30.80 4.90
C GLN A 205 -28.03 32.25 4.40
N ILE A 206 -28.61 32.45 3.20
CA ILE A 206 -28.88 33.80 2.69
C ILE A 206 -29.83 34.54 3.62
N SER A 207 -30.90 33.89 4.10
CA SER A 207 -31.86 34.47 5.04
C SER A 207 -31.20 34.92 6.35
N ILE A 208 -30.33 34.08 6.92
CA ILE A 208 -29.55 34.44 8.12
C ILE A 208 -28.68 35.66 7.86
N LYS A 209 -27.99 35.71 6.72
CA LYS A 209 -27.14 36.85 6.36
C LYS A 209 -27.95 38.12 6.11
N ALA A 210 -29.08 38.00 5.42
CA ALA A 210 -29.98 39.10 5.11
C ALA A 210 -30.59 39.71 6.37
N LYS A 211 -30.86 38.91 7.42
CA LYS A 211 -31.33 39.45 8.72
C LYS A 211 -30.35 40.44 9.36
N ALA A 212 -29.05 40.27 9.14
CA ALA A 212 -28.02 41.17 9.66
C ALA A 212 -27.77 42.41 8.77
N MET A 213 -28.31 42.44 7.55
CA MET A 213 -28.12 43.53 6.58
C MET A 213 -29.10 44.68 6.82
N ARG A 214 -28.69 45.90 6.45
CA ARG A 214 -29.55 47.09 6.45
C ARG A 214 -30.59 47.00 5.33
N ILE A 215 -31.68 47.76 5.44
CA ILE A 215 -32.78 47.75 4.44
C ILE A 215 -32.26 48.02 3.02
N ASN A 216 -31.37 49.00 2.87
CA ASN A 216 -30.80 49.37 1.57
C ASN A 216 -29.95 48.25 0.95
N GLU A 217 -29.33 47.40 1.77
CA GLU A 217 -28.49 46.29 1.32
C GLU A 217 -29.31 45.05 0.95
N LYS A 218 -30.58 44.97 1.41
CA LYS A 218 -31.51 43.88 1.07
C LYS A 218 -32.10 44.02 -0.33
N ILE A 219 -32.05 45.22 -0.91
CA ILE A 219 -32.52 45.47 -2.26
C ILE A 219 -31.49 44.89 -3.23
N VAL A 220 -31.82 43.75 -3.83
CA VAL A 220 -30.93 43.04 -4.75
C VAL A 220 -31.68 42.70 -6.03
N VAL A 221 -30.96 42.72 -7.15
CA VAL A 221 -31.44 42.23 -8.43
C VAL A 221 -30.85 40.85 -8.65
N LEU A 222 -31.69 39.91 -9.06
CA LEU A 222 -31.29 38.54 -9.33
C LEU A 222 -31.33 38.31 -10.83
N CYS A 223 -30.15 38.12 -11.42
CA CYS A 223 -29.99 37.88 -12.85
C CYS A 223 -29.67 36.41 -13.09
N PHE A 224 -30.41 35.80 -14.02
CA PHE A 224 -30.16 34.43 -14.47
C PHE A 224 -30.06 34.43 -15.99
N ASP A 225 -29.25 33.50 -16.50
CA ASP A 225 -29.09 33.24 -17.92
C ASP A 225 -28.99 31.72 -18.13
N GLU A 226 -29.44 31.25 -19.29
CA GLU A 226 -29.40 29.84 -19.65
C GLU A 226 -28.11 29.54 -20.41
N MET A 227 -27.38 28.52 -19.98
CA MET A 227 -26.18 28.06 -20.68
C MET A 227 -26.53 26.85 -21.53
N ALA A 228 -26.32 26.94 -22.84
CA ALA A 228 -26.44 25.79 -23.74
C ALA A 228 -25.48 24.68 -23.32
N LYS A 229 -26.01 23.47 -23.12
CA LYS A 229 -25.22 22.26 -22.81
C LYS A 229 -25.31 21.29 -23.98
N LYS A 230 -24.27 20.47 -24.13
CA LYS A 230 -24.28 19.39 -25.13
C LYS A 230 -25.34 18.35 -24.74
N ALA A 231 -26.21 18.03 -25.69
CA ALA A 231 -27.24 17.01 -25.51
C ALA A 231 -26.65 15.62 -25.75
N ASP A 232 -25.99 15.07 -24.74
CA ASP A 232 -25.51 13.69 -24.74
C ASP A 232 -26.27 12.87 -23.68
N LEU A 233 -26.42 11.56 -23.91
CA LEU A 233 -26.96 10.64 -22.91
C LEU A 233 -25.86 10.33 -21.87
N GLU A 234 -26.02 10.84 -20.66
CA GLU A 234 -25.12 10.54 -19.53
C GLU A 234 -25.73 9.48 -18.61
N TYR A 235 -24.93 8.49 -18.21
CA TYR A 235 -25.30 7.51 -17.20
C TYR A 235 -24.54 7.84 -15.90
N SER A 236 -25.28 8.05 -14.80
CA SER A 236 -24.75 8.41 -13.48
C SER A 236 -24.47 7.20 -12.61
#